data_AF-A0A1A3TL52-F1
#
_entry.id   AF-A0A1A3TL52-F1
#
_cell.length_a   1.000
_cell.length_b   1.000
_cell.length_c   1.000
_cell.angle_alpha   90.00
_cell.angle_beta   90.00
_cell.angle_gamma   90.00
#
_symmetry.space_group_name_H-M   'P 1'
#
loop_
_entity.id
_entity.type
_entity.pdbx_description
1 polymer ?
#
loop_
_entity_poly.entity_id
_entity_poly.type
_entity_poly.pdbx_seq_one_letter_code
_entity_poly.pdbx_strand_id
1 'polypeptide(L)'
;MMNHRLITAGLAAGGGLLTAAFLQAALALADANEVAGPSADGADAFTIGGYTFDPFSNFTGADVEGFSLVHPLTSAPPLLTLGGGNVLGTTTAPQDFAVYNADGTELGSINSSVVVTNLAGFTNTEFTVTDVTAADGASAADLPTEGAVYDVFNFGGGFANIYTAVPGADGANATITDTFVTPFGSMDLSSLFAGIDASAPLQPGDAFAALHTGASGGGDDAFAIGGYTLDPFTGSGDSVQEGFASIPALGGAAPFLSIGGASILDPTNLGNDLANQSFTVYDSTGASLGTLTTGVDVTNLLGMTNTQLIVATPLGVPTEDGLPATGTVYDVFNFGGGFANVYIATPGEHGTVTDTLVTPFGNMDLSSLFADVNVAGQLDPGAAFTGLQAGTVAGGEQAFAIGSTTFDPFTGSGADTVEGYGPVYQTIGSPPLLNIGGGTPGLPLGGMWFGLPIAPQDFNIYNGTGANAELLGTVNAQETVTQLLGLTNTSFVVGEVTPADGVDAVNLPAIGSVYDVFNFGGGFVNIYTAIPGLDGAVATVTDTFVTPFGDFDLSSLFGGFDASALLDPGDAFLGW
;
A
#
# COMPACT_ATOMS: atom_id res chain seq x y z
N MET A 1 23.06 47.68 57.14
CA MET A 1 24.29 46.91 57.44
C MET A 1 24.07 45.51 56.90
N MET A 2 24.60 45.17 55.71
CA MET A 2 25.90 44.47 55.52
C MET A 2 25.95 43.15 56.30
N ASN A 3 26.13 41.95 55.75
CA ASN A 3 26.76 41.52 54.50
C ASN A 3 26.28 40.12 54.08
N HIS A 4 25.75 39.95 52.87
CA HIS A 4 25.83 38.72 52.09
C HIS A 4 27.06 38.82 51.18
N ARG A 5 28.21 38.32 51.65
CA ARG A 5 29.43 38.15 50.83
C ARG A 5 30.20 36.96 51.38
N LEU A 6 30.01 35.76 50.82
CA LEU A 6 31.09 34.78 50.66
C LEU A 6 30.72 33.50 49.86
N ILE A 7 29.95 33.58 48.76
CA ILE A 7 29.91 32.48 47.77
C ILE A 7 29.88 33.09 46.37
N THR A 8 30.89 33.91 46.05
CA THR A 8 31.08 34.48 44.70
C THR A 8 32.58 34.68 44.40
N ALA A 9 33.42 33.75 44.84
CA ALA A 9 34.86 33.76 44.54
C ALA A 9 35.44 32.38 44.18
N GLY A 10 34.65 31.30 44.21
CA GLY A 10 35.12 29.95 43.85
C GLY A 10 34.81 29.51 42.42
N LEU A 11 33.88 30.17 41.73
CA LEU A 11 33.40 29.75 40.41
C LEU A 11 33.76 30.72 39.27
N ALA A 12 34.56 31.75 39.56
CA ALA A 12 35.07 32.71 38.55
C ALA A 12 36.44 32.30 37.97
N ALA A 13 36.82 31.02 38.07
CA ALA A 13 38.04 30.48 37.47
C ALA A 13 37.68 29.28 36.60
N GLY A 14 37.10 29.53 35.42
CA GLY A 14 36.99 28.50 34.38
C GLY A 14 35.73 28.44 33.51
N GLY A 15 34.84 29.43 33.52
CA GLY A 15 33.67 29.44 32.61
C GLY A 15 32.97 30.79 32.63
N GLY A 16 33.18 31.58 31.58
CA GLY A 16 32.62 32.93 31.45
C GLY A 16 31.12 32.96 31.21
N LEU A 17 30.59 34.16 30.94
CA LEU A 17 29.18 34.50 30.64
C LEU A 17 28.39 33.49 29.78
N LEU A 18 29.07 32.67 28.98
CA LEU A 18 28.49 31.56 28.21
C LEU A 18 27.72 30.56 29.09
N THR A 19 28.21 30.18 30.27
CA THR A 19 27.53 29.18 31.12
C THR A 19 26.23 29.73 31.72
N ALA A 20 26.15 31.05 31.98
CA ALA A 20 24.92 31.68 32.43
C ALA A 20 23.89 31.87 31.28
N ALA A 21 24.37 32.11 30.06
CA ALA A 21 23.51 32.15 28.86
C ALA A 21 22.97 30.76 28.50
N PHE A 22 23.79 29.70 28.62
CA PHE A 22 23.33 28.32 28.45
C PHE A 22 22.38 27.88 29.55
N LEU A 23 22.48 28.39 30.79
CA LEU A 23 21.50 28.08 31.83
C LEU A 23 20.16 28.80 31.60
N GLN A 24 20.15 30.01 31.04
CA GLN A 24 18.92 30.68 30.63
C GLN A 24 18.28 30.02 29.39
N ALA A 25 19.09 29.55 28.44
CA ALA A 25 18.62 28.75 27.30
C ALA A 25 18.15 27.35 27.73
N ALA A 26 18.81 26.72 28.70
CA ALA A 26 18.40 25.42 29.25
C ALA A 26 17.17 25.51 30.17
N LEU A 27 16.96 26.66 30.85
CA LEU A 27 15.69 26.94 31.55
C LEU A 27 14.55 27.27 30.58
N ALA A 28 14.84 27.85 29.42
CA ALA A 28 13.85 28.05 28.35
C ALA A 28 13.51 26.74 27.60
N LEU A 29 14.46 25.80 27.47
CA LEU A 29 14.18 24.45 26.95
C LEU A 29 13.50 23.54 27.98
N ALA A 30 13.72 23.75 29.28
CA ALA A 30 13.06 22.97 30.33
C ALA A 30 11.62 23.44 30.64
N ASP A 31 11.19 24.56 30.06
CA ASP A 31 9.80 25.03 30.06
C ASP A 31 8.99 24.48 28.86
N ALA A 32 9.65 23.78 27.92
CA ALA A 32 9.01 23.09 26.79
C ALA A 32 8.44 21.71 27.17
N ASN A 33 8.13 21.50 28.45
CA ASN A 33 7.58 20.24 28.97
C ASN A 33 6.10 20.39 29.38
N GLU A 34 5.46 21.51 29.05
CA GLU A 34 4.08 21.44 28.58
C GLU A 34 4.16 21.04 27.11
N VAL A 35 3.68 19.85 26.77
CA VAL A 35 3.32 19.54 25.38
C VAL A 35 2.33 20.64 24.99
N ALA A 36 2.77 21.61 24.19
CA ALA A 36 1.86 22.59 23.65
C ALA A 36 0.79 21.79 22.91
N GLY A 37 -0.49 22.00 23.25
CA GLY A 37 -1.58 21.44 22.45
C GLY A 37 -1.54 22.02 21.03
N PRO A 38 -2.39 21.52 20.13
CA PRO A 38 -2.33 21.90 18.74
C PRO A 38 -2.45 23.43 18.57
N SER A 39 -1.66 23.99 17.66
CA SER A 39 -1.58 25.41 17.32
C SER A 39 -1.20 25.62 15.85
N ALA A 40 -1.54 26.79 15.28
CA ALA A 40 -1.16 27.13 13.90
C ALA A 40 0.36 27.15 13.66
N ASP A 41 1.16 27.28 14.72
CA ASP A 41 2.63 27.27 14.69
C ASP A 41 3.20 26.02 15.39
N GLY A 42 2.39 24.95 15.48
CA GLY A 42 2.77 23.65 16.03
C GLY A 42 4.00 23.08 15.30
N ALA A 43 4.72 22.17 15.97
CA ALA A 43 5.96 21.63 15.40
C ALA A 43 5.72 20.83 14.12
N ASP A 44 4.55 20.19 14.05
CA ASP A 44 4.12 19.34 12.94
C ASP A 44 3.05 20.02 12.07
N ALA A 45 2.73 21.29 12.33
CA ALA A 45 1.73 22.04 11.59
C ALA A 45 2.20 22.35 10.16
N PHE A 46 1.29 22.20 9.19
CA PHE A 46 1.56 22.45 7.78
C PHE A 46 0.41 23.15 7.08
N THR A 47 0.69 23.83 5.97
CA THR A 47 -0.31 24.62 5.23
C THR A 47 -0.52 24.08 3.83
N ILE A 48 -1.78 23.79 3.49
CA ILE A 48 -2.19 23.46 2.12
C ILE A 48 -3.34 24.40 1.72
N GLY A 49 -3.13 25.16 0.66
CA GLY A 49 -4.11 26.14 0.19
C GLY A 49 -4.38 27.22 1.25
N GLY A 50 -5.64 27.34 1.68
CA GLY A 50 -6.09 28.34 2.65
C GLY A 50 -6.11 27.87 4.11
N TYR A 51 -5.71 26.62 4.36
CA TYR A 51 -5.80 25.98 5.67
C TYR A 51 -4.42 25.60 6.19
N THR A 52 -4.24 25.83 7.49
CA THR A 52 -3.14 25.23 8.26
C THR A 52 -3.71 24.09 9.08
N PHE A 53 -3.12 22.91 8.92
CA PHE A 53 -3.47 21.68 9.61
C PHE A 53 -2.40 21.40 10.64
N ASP A 54 -2.83 21.06 11.85
CA ASP A 54 -1.94 20.65 12.92
C ASP A 54 -2.37 19.29 13.46
N PRO A 55 -1.57 18.22 13.23
CA PRO A 55 -1.94 16.87 13.57
C PRO A 55 -1.93 16.66 15.08
N PHE A 56 -2.93 15.96 15.58
CA PHE A 56 -2.92 15.44 16.95
C PHE A 56 -3.64 14.10 17.03
N SER A 57 -3.46 13.39 18.14
CA SER A 57 -4.18 12.14 18.41
C SER A 57 -4.86 12.20 19.78
N ASN A 58 -6.10 11.71 19.85
CA ASN A 58 -6.88 11.71 21.10
C ASN A 58 -7.12 10.30 21.67
N PHE A 59 -6.40 9.27 21.18
CA PHE A 59 -6.63 7.86 21.54
C PHE A 59 -6.58 7.58 23.05
N THR A 60 -5.86 8.41 23.81
CA THR A 60 -5.72 8.27 25.27
C THR A 60 -6.75 9.08 26.08
N GLY A 61 -7.66 9.79 25.40
CA GLY A 61 -8.61 10.72 25.99
C GLY A 61 -8.03 12.10 26.32
N ALA A 62 -6.80 12.37 25.89
CA ALA A 62 -6.16 13.67 25.87
C ALA A 62 -5.50 13.87 24.51
N ASP A 63 -5.48 15.11 24.03
CA ASP A 63 -4.85 15.45 22.76
C ASP A 63 -3.33 15.37 22.93
N VAL A 64 -2.71 14.58 22.07
CA VAL A 64 -1.27 14.40 21.95
C VAL A 64 -0.86 14.98 20.61
N GLU A 65 -0.02 16.01 20.64
CA GLU A 65 0.56 16.65 19.46
C GLU A 65 1.27 15.65 18.54
N GLY A 66 1.11 15.83 17.24
CA GLY A 66 1.85 15.12 16.20
C GLY A 66 1.03 14.06 15.46
N PHE A 67 1.69 13.46 14.46
CA PHE A 67 1.11 12.40 13.64
C PHE A 67 1.03 11.07 14.37
N SER A 68 -0.04 10.33 14.09
CA SER A 68 -0.16 8.91 14.46
C SER A 68 0.57 8.05 13.44
N LEU A 69 1.44 7.15 13.93
CA LEU A 69 2.15 6.21 13.06
C LEU A 69 1.20 5.20 12.41
N VAL A 70 1.51 4.83 11.16
CA VAL A 70 0.67 3.98 10.32
C VAL A 70 1.33 2.62 10.11
N HIS A 71 0.54 1.56 10.32
CA HIS A 71 0.98 0.19 10.05
C HIS A 71 0.97 -0.09 8.54
N PRO A 72 2.05 -0.67 7.98
CA PRO A 72 2.04 -1.17 6.60
C PRO A 72 0.96 -2.24 6.41
N LEU A 73 0.15 -2.10 5.35
CA LEU A 73 -0.78 -3.12 4.89
C LEU A 73 -0.06 -4.14 4.00
N THR A 74 0.74 -3.63 3.06
CA THR A 74 1.54 -4.41 2.10
C THR A 74 2.88 -3.72 1.90
N SER A 75 3.94 -4.50 1.71
CA SER A 75 5.31 -3.99 1.62
C SER A 75 6.15 -4.80 0.62
N ALA A 76 6.77 -4.08 -0.32
CA ALA A 76 7.80 -4.54 -1.25
C ALA A 76 8.93 -3.49 -1.27
N PRO A 77 9.64 -3.28 -0.15
CA PRO A 77 10.61 -2.20 -0.01
C PRO A 77 11.88 -2.45 -0.84
N PRO A 78 12.53 -1.40 -1.37
CA PRO A 78 12.18 0.02 -1.31
C PRO A 78 11.22 0.46 -2.44
N LEU A 79 10.67 -0.48 -3.22
CA LEU A 79 9.83 -0.18 -4.38
C LEU A 79 8.48 0.40 -3.96
N LEU A 80 7.74 -0.30 -3.12
CA LEU A 80 6.39 0.08 -2.72
C LEU A 80 6.14 -0.30 -1.26
N THR A 81 5.56 0.59 -0.47
CA THR A 81 4.93 0.23 0.80
C THR A 81 3.67 1.06 0.94
N LEU A 82 2.57 0.42 1.31
CA LEU A 82 1.27 1.06 1.45
C LEU A 82 0.74 0.79 2.86
N GLY A 83 0.30 1.84 3.55
CA GLY A 83 -0.34 1.75 4.85
C GLY A 83 -1.55 2.66 4.95
N GLY A 84 -2.46 2.36 5.88
CA GLY A 84 -3.65 3.18 6.13
C GLY A 84 -4.80 2.91 5.17
N GLY A 85 -5.65 3.91 4.93
CA GLY A 85 -6.81 3.80 4.06
C GLY A 85 -8.09 3.31 4.73
N ASN A 86 -8.99 2.76 3.91
CA ASN A 86 -10.32 2.32 4.33
C ASN A 86 -10.56 0.87 3.94
N VAL A 87 -11.01 0.03 4.89
CA VAL A 87 -11.39 -1.36 4.63
C VAL A 87 -12.79 -1.60 5.20
N LEU A 88 -13.70 -2.13 4.38
CA LEU A 88 -15.09 -2.41 4.75
C LEU A 88 -15.82 -1.18 5.35
N GLY A 89 -15.51 0.02 4.85
CA GLY A 89 -16.10 1.27 5.33
C GLY A 89 -15.53 1.78 6.66
N THR A 90 -14.46 1.16 7.18
CA THR A 90 -13.78 1.57 8.40
C THR A 90 -12.37 2.09 8.08
N THR A 91 -12.04 3.26 8.61
CA THR A 91 -10.69 3.85 8.51
C THR A 91 -9.67 3.03 9.30
N THR A 92 -8.59 2.60 8.66
CA THR A 92 -7.53 1.78 9.27
C THR A 92 -6.42 2.66 9.89
N ALA A 93 -6.29 3.91 9.47
CA ALA A 93 -5.36 4.90 10.01
C ALA A 93 -6.06 6.27 10.19
N PRO A 94 -6.85 6.44 11.27
CA PRO A 94 -7.50 7.71 11.54
C PRO A 94 -6.48 8.73 12.09
N GLN A 95 -6.63 9.98 11.69
CA GLN A 95 -5.83 11.10 12.17
C GLN A 95 -6.75 12.29 12.43
N ASP A 96 -6.50 13.00 13.53
CA ASP A 96 -7.20 14.25 13.83
C ASP A 96 -6.30 15.43 13.46
N PHE A 97 -6.90 16.50 12.95
CA PHE A 97 -6.20 17.76 12.71
C PHE A 97 -6.97 18.91 13.32
N ALA A 98 -6.26 19.81 14.01
CA ALA A 98 -6.77 21.14 14.29
C ALA A 98 -6.57 21.98 13.02
N VAL A 99 -7.58 22.76 12.67
CA VAL A 99 -7.60 23.52 11.42
C VAL A 99 -7.65 25.00 11.73
N TYR A 100 -6.75 25.74 11.10
CA TYR A 100 -6.64 27.19 11.21
C TYR A 100 -6.77 27.84 9.83
N ASN A 101 -7.24 29.08 9.81
CA ASN A 101 -7.19 29.89 8.60
C ASN A 101 -5.79 30.48 8.38
N ALA A 102 -5.59 31.12 7.22
CA ALA A 102 -4.33 31.76 6.86
C ALA A 102 -3.84 32.87 7.83
N ASP A 103 -4.71 33.40 8.70
CA ASP A 103 -4.35 34.38 9.73
C ASP A 103 -3.98 33.72 11.07
N GLY A 104 -3.98 32.38 11.15
CA GLY A 104 -3.70 31.60 12.36
C GLY A 104 -4.89 31.50 13.33
N THR A 105 -6.10 31.85 12.91
CA THR A 105 -7.30 31.70 13.74
C THR A 105 -7.83 30.28 13.64
N GLU A 106 -8.11 29.65 14.77
CA GLU A 106 -8.71 28.32 14.85
C GLU A 106 -10.12 28.31 14.25
N LEU A 107 -10.37 27.37 13.35
CA LEU A 107 -11.66 27.13 12.70
C LEU A 107 -12.38 25.93 13.32
N GLY A 108 -11.63 25.00 13.90
CA GLY A 108 -12.14 23.76 14.49
C GLY A 108 -11.18 22.60 14.27
N SER A 109 -11.71 21.39 14.23
CA SER A 109 -10.96 20.17 13.95
C SER A 109 -11.64 19.32 12.88
N ILE A 110 -10.86 18.43 12.27
CA ILE A 110 -11.35 17.41 11.35
C ILE A 110 -10.86 16.03 11.77
N ASN A 111 -11.65 15.01 11.48
CA ASN A 111 -11.18 13.63 11.45
C ASN A 111 -10.87 13.27 9.99
N SER A 112 -9.85 12.44 9.79
CA SER A 112 -9.47 11.99 8.46
C SER A 112 -9.14 10.50 8.40
N SER A 113 -9.13 9.99 7.17
CA SER A 113 -8.54 8.70 6.83
C SER A 113 -7.21 8.95 6.12
N VAL A 114 -6.11 8.53 6.74
CA VAL A 114 -4.75 8.73 6.19
C VAL A 114 -4.32 7.49 5.40
N VAL A 115 -3.65 7.70 4.28
CA VAL A 115 -2.89 6.70 3.54
C VAL A 115 -1.45 7.19 3.44
N VAL A 116 -0.50 6.33 3.80
CA VAL A 116 0.92 6.60 3.56
C VAL A 116 1.42 5.63 2.52
N THR A 117 2.00 6.17 1.46
CA THR A 117 2.61 5.38 0.38
C THR A 117 4.08 5.75 0.27
N ASN A 118 4.95 4.76 0.37
CA ASN A 118 6.34 4.91 -0.03
C ASN A 118 6.54 4.31 -1.41
N LEU A 119 7.02 5.11 -2.36
CA LEU A 119 7.26 4.69 -3.74
C LEU A 119 8.70 5.03 -4.13
N ALA A 120 9.50 4.00 -4.40
CA ALA A 120 10.92 4.13 -4.74
C ALA A 120 11.72 4.98 -3.72
N GLY A 121 11.39 4.85 -2.43
CA GLY A 121 12.01 5.62 -1.34
C GLY A 121 11.51 7.06 -1.17
N PHE A 122 10.52 7.51 -1.94
CA PHE A 122 9.83 8.77 -1.73
C PHE A 122 8.54 8.56 -0.93
N THR A 123 8.23 9.47 -0.02
CA THR A 123 7.06 9.38 0.86
C THR A 123 5.91 10.21 0.32
N ASN A 124 4.72 9.63 0.38
CA ASN A 124 3.46 10.28 0.08
C ASN A 124 2.52 10.16 1.27
N THR A 125 1.88 11.25 1.64
CA THR A 125 0.78 11.25 2.61
C THR A 125 -0.46 11.81 1.97
N GLU A 126 -1.49 10.96 1.86
CA GLU A 126 -2.83 11.32 1.47
C GLU A 126 -3.73 11.30 2.71
N PHE A 127 -4.64 12.27 2.84
CA PHE A 127 -5.72 12.17 3.81
C PHE A 127 -7.05 12.64 3.23
N THR A 128 -8.09 11.89 3.54
CA THR A 128 -9.47 12.21 3.17
C THR A 128 -10.22 12.67 4.41
N VAL A 129 -10.87 13.84 4.34
CA VAL A 129 -11.70 14.38 5.43
C VAL A 129 -12.93 13.49 5.61
N THR A 130 -13.12 12.94 6.81
CA THR A 130 -14.25 12.03 7.11
C THR A 130 -15.28 12.64 8.05
N ASP A 131 -14.89 13.62 8.88
CA ASP A 131 -15.81 14.37 9.74
C ASP A 131 -15.23 15.74 10.08
N VAL A 132 -16.10 16.68 10.46
CA VAL A 132 -15.73 18.07 10.75
C VAL A 132 -16.40 18.56 12.03
N THR A 133 -15.64 19.23 12.90
CA THR A 133 -16.13 19.84 14.14
C THR A 133 -15.69 21.29 14.22
N ALA A 134 -16.63 22.23 14.06
CA ALA A 134 -16.32 23.66 14.15
C ALA A 134 -15.96 24.11 15.57
N ALA A 135 -15.01 25.03 15.67
CA ALA A 135 -14.68 25.72 16.92
C ALA A 135 -15.84 26.62 17.38
N ASP A 136 -15.82 26.99 18.67
CA ASP A 136 -16.80 27.90 19.25
C ASP A 136 -16.82 29.25 18.51
N GLY A 137 -17.93 29.53 17.81
CA GLY A 137 -18.11 30.78 17.06
C GLY A 137 -17.61 30.74 15.61
N ALA A 138 -17.07 29.61 15.15
CA ALA A 138 -16.78 29.33 13.74
C ALA A 138 -17.95 28.58 13.06
N SER A 139 -17.94 28.52 11.73
CA SER A 139 -18.89 27.72 10.95
C SER A 139 -18.23 26.45 10.44
N ALA A 140 -18.96 25.33 10.41
CA ALA A 140 -18.49 24.11 9.76
C ALA A 140 -18.24 24.30 8.25
N ALA A 141 -18.90 25.30 7.63
CA ALA A 141 -18.65 25.66 6.24
C ALA A 141 -17.31 26.38 6.01
N ASP A 142 -16.64 26.83 7.09
CA ASP A 142 -15.30 27.42 7.02
C ASP A 142 -14.21 26.33 7.12
N LEU A 143 -14.57 25.08 7.46
CA LEU A 143 -13.65 23.94 7.47
C LEU A 143 -13.54 23.29 6.08
N PRO A 144 -12.50 22.47 5.85
CA PRO A 144 -12.44 21.56 4.71
C PRO A 144 -13.74 20.77 4.53
N THR A 145 -14.19 20.61 3.29
CA THR A 145 -15.40 19.83 2.98
C THR A 145 -15.19 18.35 3.30
N GLU A 146 -16.21 17.70 3.88
CA GLU A 146 -16.22 16.24 4.03
C GLU A 146 -16.04 15.54 2.66
N GLY A 147 -15.19 14.52 2.61
CA GLY A 147 -14.77 13.85 1.38
C GLY A 147 -13.65 14.56 0.60
N ALA A 148 -13.20 15.75 1.03
CA ALA A 148 -12.04 16.39 0.43
C ALA A 148 -10.78 15.54 0.64
N VAL A 149 -9.99 15.39 -0.42
CA VAL A 149 -8.71 14.67 -0.42
C VAL A 149 -7.58 15.69 -0.52
N TYR A 150 -6.59 15.54 0.35
CA TYR A 150 -5.34 16.28 0.35
C TYR A 150 -4.21 15.28 0.25
N ASP A 151 -3.30 15.50 -0.70
CA ASP A 151 -2.18 14.61 -0.94
C ASP A 151 -0.90 15.43 -1.07
N VAL A 152 0.17 14.96 -0.43
CA VAL A 152 1.52 15.49 -0.59
C VAL A 152 2.48 14.37 -0.90
N PHE A 153 2.98 14.38 -2.14
CA PHE A 153 4.04 13.49 -2.60
C PHE A 153 5.40 14.20 -2.49
N ASN A 154 6.23 13.78 -1.54
CA ASN A 154 7.54 14.39 -1.26
C ASN A 154 8.67 13.69 -2.02
N PHE A 155 9.29 14.40 -2.97
CA PHE A 155 10.45 13.91 -3.72
C PHE A 155 11.79 14.26 -3.03
N GLY A 156 11.75 14.90 -1.86
CA GLY A 156 12.92 15.37 -1.12
C GLY A 156 13.57 16.62 -1.72
N GLY A 157 14.51 17.22 -0.98
CA GLY A 157 15.30 18.36 -1.46
C GLY A 157 14.47 19.62 -1.79
N GLY A 158 13.29 19.77 -1.19
CA GLY A 158 12.34 20.85 -1.44
C GLY A 158 11.49 20.68 -2.70
N PHE A 159 11.41 19.48 -3.26
CA PHE A 159 10.51 19.11 -4.35
C PHE A 159 9.32 18.32 -3.80
N ALA A 160 8.11 18.80 -4.04
CA ALA A 160 6.88 18.10 -3.64
C ALA A 160 5.77 18.33 -4.67
N ASN A 161 4.88 17.36 -4.83
CA ASN A 161 3.59 17.57 -5.50
C ASN A 161 2.51 17.68 -4.42
N ILE A 162 1.69 18.71 -4.48
CA ILE A 162 0.58 18.93 -3.56
C ILE A 162 -0.70 18.87 -4.38
N TYR A 163 -1.49 17.84 -4.17
CA TYR A 163 -2.76 17.64 -4.85
C TYR A 163 -3.92 17.82 -3.87
N THR A 164 -5.01 18.42 -4.35
CA THR A 164 -6.26 18.53 -3.60
C THR A 164 -7.45 18.24 -4.51
N ALA A 165 -8.37 17.39 -4.05
CA ALA A 165 -9.68 17.21 -4.65
C ALA A 165 -10.76 17.61 -3.65
N VAL A 166 -11.51 18.68 -3.94
CA VAL A 166 -12.63 19.11 -3.10
C VAL A 166 -13.94 18.75 -3.80
N PRO A 167 -14.78 17.89 -3.22
CA PRO A 167 -16.09 17.54 -3.78
C PRO A 167 -16.91 18.76 -4.14
N GLY A 168 -17.58 18.72 -5.30
CA GLY A 168 -18.54 19.75 -5.68
C GLY A 168 -19.86 19.58 -4.93
N ALA A 169 -20.47 20.69 -4.51
CA ALA A 169 -21.80 20.66 -3.91
C ALA A 169 -22.88 20.27 -4.94
N ASP A 170 -23.89 19.52 -4.51
CA ASP A 170 -25.10 19.18 -5.29
C ASP A 170 -24.81 18.58 -6.69
N GLY A 171 -23.77 17.75 -6.81
CA GLY A 171 -23.38 17.09 -8.06
C GLY A 171 -22.63 18.00 -9.04
N ALA A 172 -22.15 19.16 -8.59
CA ALA A 172 -21.13 19.89 -9.31
C ALA A 172 -19.82 19.08 -9.37
N ASN A 173 -19.01 19.34 -10.38
CA ASN A 173 -17.68 18.73 -10.49
C ASN A 173 -16.81 19.14 -9.29
N ALA A 174 -15.92 18.25 -8.86
CA ALA A 174 -14.92 18.57 -7.87
C ALA A 174 -14.00 19.71 -8.33
N THR A 175 -13.49 20.45 -7.34
CA THR A 175 -12.41 21.42 -7.56
C THR A 175 -11.09 20.70 -7.37
N ILE A 176 -10.38 20.49 -8.46
CA ILE A 176 -9.06 19.84 -8.46
C ILE A 176 -7.99 20.92 -8.53
N THR A 177 -7.04 20.89 -7.58
CA THR A 177 -5.82 21.68 -7.64
C THR A 177 -4.61 20.79 -7.51
N ASP A 178 -3.57 21.09 -8.27
CA ASP A 178 -2.30 20.37 -8.22
C ASP A 178 -1.17 21.38 -8.36
N THR A 179 -0.27 21.40 -7.37
CA THR A 179 0.86 22.32 -7.33
C THR A 179 2.15 21.54 -7.15
N PHE A 180 3.05 21.63 -8.12
CA PHE A 180 4.42 21.15 -7.97
C PHE A 180 5.30 22.24 -7.35
N VAL A 181 5.72 22.00 -6.11
CA VAL A 181 6.60 22.85 -5.33
C VAL A 181 8.06 22.51 -5.66
N THR A 182 8.87 23.54 -5.85
CA THR A 182 10.32 23.41 -6.00
C THR A 182 11.03 24.48 -5.17
N PRO A 183 12.34 24.32 -4.88
CA PRO A 183 13.11 25.37 -4.18
C PRO A 183 13.20 26.69 -4.95
N PHE A 184 12.81 26.72 -6.22
CA PHE A 184 12.90 27.89 -7.10
C PHE A 184 11.53 28.54 -7.38
N GLY A 185 10.46 28.01 -6.79
CA GLY A 185 9.08 28.45 -6.99
C GLY A 185 8.15 27.31 -7.36
N SER A 186 6.85 27.56 -7.26
CA SER A 186 5.80 26.56 -7.47
C SER A 186 5.16 26.69 -8.85
N MET A 187 4.71 25.57 -9.40
CA MET A 187 4.06 25.47 -10.71
C MET A 187 2.68 24.83 -10.55
N ASP A 188 1.66 25.43 -11.15
CA ASP A 188 0.31 24.88 -11.19
C ASP A 188 0.20 23.82 -12.29
N LEU A 189 -0.11 22.58 -11.88
CA LEU A 189 -0.34 21.43 -12.74
C LEU A 189 -1.82 21.03 -12.79
N SER A 190 -2.73 21.81 -12.20
CA SER A 190 -4.16 21.46 -12.08
C SER A 190 -4.79 21.09 -13.42
N SER A 191 -4.38 21.75 -14.51
CA SER A 191 -4.88 21.45 -15.86
C SER A 191 -4.46 20.08 -16.40
N LEU A 192 -3.34 19.52 -15.93
CA LEU A 192 -2.86 18.18 -16.30
C LEU A 192 -3.71 17.09 -15.64
N PHE A 193 -4.19 17.35 -14.42
CA PHE A 193 -4.88 16.36 -13.59
C PHE A 193 -6.37 16.67 -13.36
N ALA A 194 -6.94 17.64 -14.09
CA ALA A 194 -8.34 18.06 -13.93
C ALA A 194 -9.37 16.94 -14.18
N GLY A 195 -8.98 15.84 -14.83
CA GLY A 195 -9.81 14.67 -15.04
C GLY A 195 -9.68 13.58 -13.97
N ILE A 196 -8.82 13.78 -12.96
CA ILE A 196 -8.59 12.83 -11.87
C ILE A 196 -9.22 13.45 -10.63
N ASP A 197 -10.30 12.83 -10.16
CA ASP A 197 -11.04 13.23 -8.97
C ASP A 197 -10.92 12.13 -7.90
N ALA A 198 -9.94 12.26 -7.01
CA ALA A 198 -9.73 11.31 -5.93
C ALA A 198 -10.85 11.34 -4.87
N SER A 199 -11.69 12.39 -4.87
CA SER A 199 -12.82 12.49 -3.94
C SER A 199 -14.04 11.68 -4.39
N ALA A 200 -14.06 11.24 -5.65
CA ALA A 200 -15.12 10.42 -6.21
C ALA A 200 -14.79 8.92 -6.08
N PRO A 201 -15.81 8.05 -5.92
CA PRO A 201 -15.63 6.61 -6.04
C PRO A 201 -15.12 6.22 -7.44
N LEU A 202 -14.32 5.16 -7.50
CA LEU A 202 -13.83 4.57 -8.74
C LEU A 202 -14.98 3.96 -9.56
N GLN A 203 -14.88 4.06 -10.88
CA GLN A 203 -15.90 3.60 -11.82
C GLN A 203 -15.34 2.43 -12.65
N PRO A 204 -15.65 1.16 -12.30
CA PRO A 204 -15.09 0.01 -13.00
C PRO A 204 -15.44 -0.04 -14.49
N GLY A 205 -16.61 0.51 -14.86
CA GLY A 205 -17.09 0.56 -16.24
C GLY A 205 -16.19 1.37 -17.19
N ASP A 206 -15.44 2.35 -16.67
CA ASP A 206 -14.58 3.21 -17.49
C ASP A 206 -13.47 2.41 -18.21
N ALA A 207 -13.05 1.28 -17.65
CA ALA A 207 -12.07 0.39 -18.29
C ALA A 207 -12.61 -0.23 -19.60
N PHE A 208 -13.91 -0.53 -19.67
CA PHE A 208 -14.51 -1.31 -20.75
C PHE A 208 -15.00 -0.48 -21.94
N ALA A 209 -14.80 0.84 -21.90
CA ALA A 209 -15.30 1.76 -22.94
C ALA A 209 -14.90 1.38 -24.38
N ALA A 210 -13.70 0.82 -24.58
CA ALA A 210 -13.22 0.37 -25.88
C ALA A 210 -13.90 -0.93 -26.38
N LEU A 211 -14.57 -1.67 -25.49
CA LEU A 211 -15.14 -3.01 -25.73
C LEU A 211 -16.65 -3.02 -25.96
N HIS A 212 -17.36 -1.91 -25.68
CA HIS A 212 -18.82 -1.80 -25.88
C HIS A 212 -19.27 -2.16 -27.31
N THR A 213 -18.49 -1.77 -28.33
CA THR A 213 -18.87 -1.99 -29.73
C THR A 213 -18.91 -3.47 -30.15
N GLY A 214 -18.33 -4.37 -29.35
CA GLY A 214 -18.33 -5.80 -29.60
C GLY A 214 -19.52 -6.57 -29.02
N ALA A 215 -20.33 -5.95 -28.17
CA ALA A 215 -21.43 -6.61 -27.47
C ALA A 215 -22.50 -7.13 -28.44
N SER A 216 -22.87 -8.42 -28.31
CA SER A 216 -23.89 -9.10 -29.13
C SER A 216 -25.28 -9.14 -28.49
N GLY A 217 -25.42 -8.61 -27.27
CA GLY A 217 -26.64 -8.55 -26.46
C GLY A 217 -26.43 -7.67 -25.22
N GLY A 218 -27.39 -7.64 -24.30
CA GLY A 218 -27.31 -6.87 -23.04
C GLY A 218 -27.85 -5.44 -23.13
N GLY A 219 -27.61 -4.65 -22.08
CA GLY A 219 -27.97 -3.24 -21.97
C GLY A 219 -26.89 -2.29 -22.48
N ASP A 220 -26.93 -1.04 -22.01
CA ASP A 220 -26.08 0.05 -22.52
C ASP A 220 -24.62 -0.07 -22.03
N ASP A 221 -24.40 -0.76 -20.89
CA ASP A 221 -23.07 -0.96 -20.29
C ASP A 221 -22.48 -2.34 -20.64
N ALA A 222 -23.11 -3.10 -21.53
CA ALA A 222 -22.64 -4.40 -21.98
C ALA A 222 -21.36 -4.31 -22.83
N PHE A 223 -20.44 -5.25 -22.61
CA PHE A 223 -19.17 -5.32 -23.35
C PHE A 223 -18.79 -6.76 -23.71
N ALA A 224 -18.04 -6.93 -24.80
CA ALA A 224 -17.58 -8.24 -25.24
C ALA A 224 -16.14 -8.54 -24.79
N ILE A 225 -15.95 -9.70 -24.16
CA ILE A 225 -14.65 -10.17 -23.67
C ILE A 225 -14.60 -11.70 -23.63
N GLY A 226 -13.46 -12.30 -23.99
CA GLY A 226 -13.25 -13.75 -23.86
C GLY A 226 -14.24 -14.63 -24.63
N GLY A 227 -14.90 -14.11 -25.67
CA GLY A 227 -15.94 -14.83 -26.43
C GLY A 227 -17.35 -14.73 -25.84
N TYR A 228 -17.53 -13.98 -24.75
CA TYR A 228 -18.81 -13.68 -24.12
C TYR A 228 -19.17 -12.20 -24.30
N THR A 229 -20.44 -11.88 -24.09
CA THR A 229 -20.86 -10.51 -23.73
C THR A 229 -21.26 -10.51 -22.26
N LEU A 230 -20.67 -9.61 -21.48
CA LEU A 230 -20.97 -9.41 -20.07
C LEU A 230 -21.77 -8.13 -19.92
N ASP A 231 -22.90 -8.22 -19.22
CA ASP A 231 -23.86 -7.14 -19.04
C ASP A 231 -24.01 -6.83 -17.54
N PRO A 232 -23.36 -5.76 -17.03
CA PRO A 232 -23.29 -5.47 -15.60
C PRO A 232 -24.63 -5.01 -15.05
N PHE A 233 -24.97 -5.47 -13.86
CA PHE A 233 -26.13 -4.96 -13.13
C PHE A 233 -25.90 -4.95 -11.62
N THR A 234 -26.64 -4.10 -10.92
CA THR A 234 -26.67 -4.04 -9.45
C THR A 234 -28.07 -4.36 -8.92
N GLY A 235 -28.17 -4.74 -7.64
CA GLY A 235 -29.45 -5.07 -7.00
C GLY A 235 -29.96 -6.48 -7.30
N SER A 236 -31.21 -6.77 -6.92
CA SER A 236 -31.82 -8.09 -7.12
C SER A 236 -33.33 -7.99 -7.33
N GLY A 237 -33.91 -8.93 -8.09
CA GLY A 237 -35.34 -8.98 -8.37
C GLY A 237 -35.87 -7.70 -9.03
N ASP A 238 -36.87 -7.06 -8.44
CA ASP A 238 -37.47 -5.83 -8.98
C ASP A 238 -36.59 -4.58 -8.80
N SER A 239 -35.47 -4.68 -8.06
CA SER A 239 -34.53 -3.57 -7.82
C SER A 239 -33.29 -3.64 -8.70
N VAL A 240 -33.29 -4.49 -9.74
CA VAL A 240 -32.15 -4.60 -10.66
C VAL A 240 -31.98 -3.28 -11.41
N GLN A 241 -30.78 -2.74 -11.37
CA GLN A 241 -30.37 -1.56 -12.12
C GLN A 241 -29.24 -1.94 -13.07
N GLU A 242 -29.37 -1.50 -14.31
CA GLU A 242 -28.32 -1.60 -15.32
C GLU A 242 -27.07 -0.85 -14.86
N GLY A 243 -25.90 -1.43 -15.15
CA GLY A 243 -24.61 -0.77 -15.00
C GLY A 243 -23.75 -1.30 -13.86
N PHE A 244 -22.55 -0.73 -13.76
CA PHE A 244 -21.56 -1.08 -12.75
C PHE A 244 -21.86 -0.45 -11.39
N ALA A 245 -21.53 -1.16 -10.32
CA ALA A 245 -21.41 -0.57 -8.99
C ALA A 245 -20.12 0.26 -8.91
N SER A 246 -20.22 1.49 -8.39
CA SER A 246 -19.05 2.29 -8.06
C SER A 246 -18.29 1.69 -6.87
N ILE A 247 -16.97 1.81 -6.87
CA ILE A 247 -16.09 1.22 -5.85
C ILE A 247 -15.42 2.33 -5.03
N PRO A 248 -15.61 2.38 -3.70
CA PRO A 248 -14.83 3.27 -2.84
C PRO A 248 -13.33 2.97 -2.96
N ALA A 249 -12.50 4.00 -2.96
CA ALA A 249 -11.06 3.82 -2.88
C ALA A 249 -10.69 3.23 -1.51
N LEU A 250 -9.83 2.21 -1.50
CA LEU A 250 -9.18 1.70 -0.30
C LEU A 250 -8.01 2.59 0.12
N GLY A 251 -7.27 3.12 -0.87
CA GLY A 251 -6.15 4.03 -0.65
C GLY A 251 -5.33 4.27 -1.92
N GLY A 252 -4.31 5.11 -1.85
CA GLY A 252 -3.44 5.42 -2.97
C GLY A 252 -2.43 6.53 -2.70
N ALA A 253 -2.09 7.24 -3.79
CA ALA A 253 -1.27 8.43 -3.81
C ALA A 253 -1.76 9.32 -4.97
N ALA A 254 -2.82 10.10 -4.75
CA ALA A 254 -3.38 10.95 -5.79
C ALA A 254 -2.38 12.03 -6.24
N PRO A 255 -2.39 12.43 -7.53
CA PRO A 255 -3.24 11.96 -8.63
C PRO A 255 -2.66 10.73 -9.34
N PHE A 256 -1.61 10.11 -8.80
CA PHE A 256 -0.85 9.08 -9.50
C PHE A 256 -1.46 7.68 -9.41
N LEU A 257 -2.00 7.33 -8.24
CA LEU A 257 -2.50 6.00 -7.95
C LEU A 257 -3.75 6.08 -7.07
N SER A 258 -4.78 5.33 -7.44
CA SER A 258 -5.91 5.01 -6.55
C SER A 258 -6.27 3.55 -6.71
N ILE A 259 -6.48 2.86 -5.60
CA ILE A 259 -6.80 1.43 -5.57
C ILE A 259 -8.16 1.28 -4.87
N GLY A 260 -9.04 0.47 -5.45
CA GLY A 260 -10.29 0.06 -4.85
C GLY A 260 -10.57 -1.41 -5.16
N GLY A 261 -11.52 -2.01 -4.43
CA GLY A 261 -11.78 -3.44 -4.52
C GLY A 261 -10.91 -4.20 -3.54
N ALA A 262 -10.12 -5.16 -4.01
CA ALA A 262 -9.27 -6.08 -3.28
C ALA A 262 -9.98 -7.30 -2.70
N SER A 263 -9.19 -8.32 -2.39
CA SER A 263 -9.63 -9.55 -1.74
C SER A 263 -8.83 -9.87 -0.48
N ILE A 264 -9.50 -10.44 0.52
CA ILE A 264 -8.89 -10.95 1.76
C ILE A 264 -8.94 -12.48 1.65
N LEU A 265 -7.82 -13.10 1.24
CA LEU A 265 -7.64 -14.54 0.94
C LEU A 265 -7.99 -14.92 -0.51
N ASP A 266 -8.50 -16.13 -0.73
CA ASP A 266 -8.74 -16.68 -2.07
C ASP A 266 -9.89 -15.94 -2.78
N PRO A 267 -9.62 -15.16 -3.85
CA PRO A 267 -10.61 -14.34 -4.55
C PRO A 267 -11.59 -15.16 -5.39
N THR A 268 -11.40 -16.49 -5.50
CA THR A 268 -12.38 -17.36 -6.17
C THR A 268 -13.62 -17.61 -5.32
N ASN A 269 -13.58 -17.23 -4.04
CA ASN A 269 -14.68 -17.36 -3.09
C ASN A 269 -15.33 -15.99 -2.85
N LEU A 270 -16.59 -15.83 -3.25
CA LEU A 270 -17.34 -14.56 -3.19
C LEU A 270 -17.37 -13.84 -1.83
N GLY A 271 -17.08 -14.54 -0.73
CA GLY A 271 -17.05 -13.96 0.62
C GLY A 271 -15.75 -13.26 0.98
N ASN A 272 -14.71 -13.39 0.14
CA ASN A 272 -13.38 -12.85 0.40
C ASN A 272 -13.13 -11.53 -0.32
N ASP A 273 -13.90 -11.21 -1.36
CA ASP A 273 -13.78 -9.96 -2.12
C ASP A 273 -14.46 -8.79 -1.39
N LEU A 274 -13.79 -7.63 -1.38
CA LEU A 274 -14.31 -6.41 -0.77
C LEU A 274 -15.27 -5.65 -1.70
N ALA A 275 -15.20 -5.90 -3.01
CA ALA A 275 -16.14 -5.41 -4.00
C ALA A 275 -16.53 -6.52 -4.97
N ASN A 276 -17.81 -6.57 -5.31
CA ASN A 276 -18.39 -7.58 -6.19
C ASN A 276 -19.24 -6.92 -7.27
N GLN A 277 -19.27 -7.52 -8.46
CA GLN A 277 -20.14 -7.11 -9.57
C GLN A 277 -20.87 -8.32 -10.12
N SER A 278 -22.18 -8.16 -10.35
CA SER A 278 -23.00 -9.16 -11.02
C SER A 278 -23.14 -8.84 -12.50
N PHE A 279 -23.19 -9.89 -13.32
CA PHE A 279 -23.32 -9.80 -14.76
C PHE A 279 -24.37 -10.78 -15.27
N THR A 280 -25.13 -10.38 -16.29
CA THR A 280 -25.79 -11.33 -17.19
C THR A 280 -24.80 -11.70 -18.28
N VAL A 281 -24.63 -12.99 -18.53
CA VAL A 281 -23.67 -13.50 -19.51
C VAL A 281 -24.42 -13.94 -20.76
N TYR A 282 -23.94 -13.50 -21.92
CA TYR A 282 -24.46 -13.90 -23.22
C TYR A 282 -23.39 -14.59 -24.06
N ASP A 283 -23.81 -15.52 -24.91
CA ASP A 283 -22.93 -16.10 -25.92
C ASP A 283 -22.70 -15.15 -27.11
N SER A 284 -21.81 -15.56 -28.02
CA SER A 284 -21.51 -14.83 -29.27
C SER A 284 -22.71 -14.61 -30.21
N THR A 285 -23.84 -15.29 -29.97
CA THR A 285 -25.09 -15.09 -30.73
C THR A 285 -26.07 -14.13 -30.04
N GLY A 286 -25.76 -13.69 -28.82
CA GLY A 286 -26.59 -12.83 -27.99
C GLY A 286 -27.63 -13.61 -27.16
N ALA A 287 -27.49 -14.93 -27.04
CA ALA A 287 -28.36 -15.73 -26.18
C ALA A 287 -27.84 -15.71 -24.74
N SER A 288 -28.74 -15.47 -23.77
CA SER A 288 -28.40 -15.47 -22.34
C SER A 288 -27.99 -16.87 -21.89
N LEU A 289 -26.82 -16.97 -21.25
CA LEU A 289 -26.26 -18.19 -20.67
C LEU A 289 -26.55 -18.30 -19.17
N GLY A 290 -26.72 -17.17 -18.49
CA GLY A 290 -27.01 -17.13 -17.05
C GLY A 290 -26.46 -15.88 -16.40
N THR A 291 -26.31 -15.91 -15.08
CA THR A 291 -25.71 -14.83 -14.30
C THR A 291 -24.42 -15.27 -13.65
N LEU A 292 -23.47 -14.35 -13.56
CA LEU A 292 -22.15 -14.52 -12.97
C LEU A 292 -21.95 -13.43 -11.92
N THR A 293 -21.16 -13.69 -10.88
CA THR A 293 -20.63 -12.65 -9.99
C THR A 293 -19.12 -12.74 -9.98
N THR A 294 -18.46 -11.59 -9.95
CA THR A 294 -17.01 -11.50 -9.89
C THR A 294 -16.57 -10.64 -8.72
N GLY A 295 -15.43 -10.99 -8.12
CA GLY A 295 -14.64 -10.01 -7.38
C GLY A 295 -14.17 -8.92 -8.36
N VAL A 296 -14.06 -7.68 -7.88
CA VAL A 296 -13.66 -6.54 -8.71
C VAL A 296 -12.54 -5.77 -8.04
N ASP A 297 -11.42 -5.64 -8.76
CA ASP A 297 -10.33 -4.74 -8.40
C ASP A 297 -10.28 -3.61 -9.42
N VAL A 298 -10.18 -2.37 -8.93
CA VAL A 298 -10.04 -1.20 -9.79
C VAL A 298 -8.79 -0.44 -9.37
N THR A 299 -7.92 -0.19 -10.35
CA THR A 299 -6.76 0.65 -10.16
C THR A 299 -6.85 1.83 -11.13
N ASN A 300 -6.75 3.05 -10.62
CA ASN A 300 -6.49 4.21 -11.46
C ASN A 300 -5.00 4.53 -11.38
N LEU A 301 -4.31 4.46 -12.53
CA LEU A 301 -2.90 4.80 -12.64
C LEU A 301 -2.74 5.96 -13.61
N LEU A 302 -2.33 7.13 -13.10
CA LEU A 302 -2.14 8.36 -13.88
C LEU A 302 -3.40 8.77 -14.68
N GLY A 303 -4.59 8.54 -14.12
CA GLY A 303 -5.87 8.84 -14.77
C GLY A 303 -6.37 7.74 -15.72
N MET A 304 -5.62 6.65 -15.89
CA MET A 304 -6.03 5.49 -16.70
C MET A 304 -6.65 4.43 -15.79
N THR A 305 -7.87 4.02 -16.10
CA THR A 305 -8.60 3.02 -15.32
C THR A 305 -8.25 1.61 -15.77
N ASN A 306 -7.89 0.78 -14.80
CA ASN A 306 -7.82 -0.66 -14.90
C ASN A 306 -8.97 -1.30 -14.12
N THR A 307 -9.67 -2.25 -14.72
CA THR A 307 -10.63 -3.08 -14.00
C THR A 307 -10.31 -4.55 -14.21
N GLN A 308 -10.09 -5.25 -13.09
CA GLN A 308 -9.98 -6.69 -13.04
C GLN A 308 -11.27 -7.29 -12.51
N LEU A 309 -11.73 -8.36 -13.16
CA LEU A 309 -12.87 -9.18 -12.76
C LEU A 309 -12.38 -10.61 -12.53
N ILE A 310 -12.57 -11.12 -11.32
CA ILE A 310 -12.22 -12.49 -10.96
C ILE A 310 -13.51 -13.28 -10.81
N VAL A 311 -13.71 -14.31 -11.65
CA VAL A 311 -14.92 -15.14 -11.61
C VAL A 311 -14.97 -15.91 -10.30
N ALA A 312 -15.93 -15.57 -9.47
CA ALA A 312 -16.06 -16.10 -8.12
C ALA A 312 -17.38 -16.86 -7.97
N THR A 313 -17.37 -17.88 -7.11
CA THR A 313 -18.59 -18.62 -6.77
C THR A 313 -18.78 -18.75 -5.28
N PRO A 314 -20.00 -19.06 -4.81
CA PRO A 314 -20.19 -19.48 -3.42
C PRO A 314 -19.33 -20.73 -3.16
N LEU A 315 -18.71 -20.78 -1.99
CA LEU A 315 -17.82 -21.87 -1.60
C LEU A 315 -18.46 -23.25 -1.87
N GLY A 316 -17.80 -24.06 -2.69
CA GLY A 316 -18.24 -25.42 -3.03
C GLY A 316 -19.35 -25.52 -4.08
N VAL A 317 -19.71 -24.41 -4.75
CA VAL A 317 -20.65 -24.39 -5.87
C VAL A 317 -19.89 -24.11 -7.16
N PRO A 318 -19.86 -25.04 -8.13
CA PRO A 318 -19.24 -24.78 -9.44
C PRO A 318 -20.09 -23.80 -10.25
N THR A 319 -19.47 -23.11 -11.21
CA THR A 319 -20.20 -22.35 -12.23
C THR A 319 -21.06 -23.28 -13.10
N GLU A 320 -22.16 -22.74 -13.63
CA GLU A 320 -23.03 -23.48 -14.53
C GLU A 320 -22.34 -23.74 -15.89
N ASP A 321 -22.71 -24.85 -16.54
CA ASP A 321 -22.18 -25.22 -17.86
C ASP A 321 -22.41 -24.10 -18.89
N GLY A 322 -21.31 -23.62 -19.48
CA GLY A 322 -21.34 -22.55 -20.49
C GLY A 322 -21.02 -21.15 -19.95
N LEU A 323 -20.95 -20.97 -18.62
CA LEU A 323 -20.38 -19.76 -18.02
C LEU A 323 -18.85 -19.84 -17.95
N PRO A 324 -18.15 -18.70 -17.83
CA PRO A 324 -16.73 -18.67 -17.46
C PRO A 324 -16.44 -19.54 -16.22
N ALA A 325 -15.27 -20.16 -16.16
CA ALA A 325 -14.89 -21.03 -15.04
C ALA A 325 -14.51 -20.20 -13.80
N THR A 326 -14.83 -20.68 -12.59
CA THR A 326 -14.33 -20.12 -11.31
C THR A 326 -12.81 -19.94 -11.35
N GLY A 327 -12.35 -18.75 -11.00
CA GLY A 327 -10.95 -18.31 -11.05
C GLY A 327 -10.50 -17.75 -12.40
N THR A 328 -11.39 -17.65 -13.40
CA THR A 328 -11.07 -16.93 -14.63
C THR A 328 -10.90 -15.45 -14.32
N VAL A 329 -9.80 -14.87 -14.75
CA VAL A 329 -9.48 -13.45 -14.59
C VAL A 329 -9.67 -12.76 -15.93
N TYR A 330 -10.47 -11.70 -15.94
CA TYR A 330 -10.58 -10.75 -17.03
C TYR A 330 -10.03 -9.41 -16.53
N ASP A 331 -9.04 -8.86 -17.20
CA ASP A 331 -8.47 -7.56 -16.85
C ASP A 331 -8.46 -6.66 -18.07
N VAL A 332 -8.86 -5.41 -17.88
CA VAL A 332 -8.87 -4.41 -18.92
C VAL A 332 -8.23 -3.13 -18.41
N PHE A 333 -7.09 -2.78 -18.99
CA PHE A 333 -6.41 -1.51 -18.76
C PHE A 333 -6.74 -0.52 -19.89
N ASN A 334 -7.46 0.55 -19.59
CA ASN A 334 -7.87 1.55 -20.59
C ASN A 334 -6.86 2.71 -20.66
N PHE A 335 -6.13 2.81 -21.78
CA PHE A 335 -5.20 3.92 -22.04
C PHE A 335 -5.88 5.18 -22.60
N GLY A 336 -7.19 5.12 -22.85
CA GLY A 336 -7.96 6.18 -23.50
C GLY A 336 -7.84 6.18 -25.02
N GLY A 337 -8.64 7.02 -25.69
CA GLY A 337 -8.59 7.19 -27.15
C GLY A 337 -8.92 5.93 -27.96
N GLY A 338 -9.58 4.94 -27.35
CA GLY A 338 -9.89 3.63 -27.95
C GLY A 338 -8.75 2.62 -27.86
N PHE A 339 -7.71 2.87 -27.06
CA PHE A 339 -6.65 1.92 -26.75
C PHE A 339 -6.95 1.24 -25.40
N ALA A 340 -6.91 -0.09 -25.37
CA ALA A 340 -7.03 -0.86 -24.14
C ALA A 340 -6.17 -2.13 -24.22
N ASN A 341 -5.54 -2.52 -23.12
CA ASN A 341 -4.97 -3.86 -22.97
C ASN A 341 -6.04 -4.76 -22.37
N VAL A 342 -6.25 -5.93 -22.96
CA VAL A 342 -7.21 -6.93 -22.48
C VAL A 342 -6.45 -8.20 -22.17
N TYR A 343 -6.31 -8.47 -20.88
CA TYR A 343 -5.66 -9.66 -20.37
C TYR A 343 -6.72 -10.65 -19.88
N ILE A 344 -6.57 -11.93 -20.24
CA ILE A 344 -7.47 -13.00 -19.81
C ILE A 344 -6.63 -14.19 -19.38
N ALA A 345 -6.84 -14.67 -18.15
CA ALA A 345 -6.26 -15.90 -17.65
C ALA A 345 -7.36 -16.87 -17.23
N THR A 346 -7.30 -18.10 -17.74
CA THR A 346 -8.22 -19.17 -17.33
C THR A 346 -7.48 -20.18 -16.45
N PRO A 347 -8.13 -20.69 -15.39
CA PRO A 347 -7.49 -21.64 -14.47
C PRO A 347 -7.51 -23.09 -15.01
N GLY A 348 -6.69 -23.94 -14.40
CA GLY A 348 -6.67 -25.40 -14.63
C GLY A 348 -5.53 -25.92 -15.51
N GLU A 349 -5.45 -27.24 -15.68
CA GLU A 349 -4.39 -27.95 -16.45
C GLU A 349 -4.33 -27.52 -17.93
N HIS A 350 -5.43 -26.99 -18.45
CA HIS A 350 -5.54 -26.43 -19.81
C HIS A 350 -5.81 -24.93 -19.79
N GLY A 351 -5.49 -24.27 -18.67
CA GLY A 351 -5.56 -22.82 -18.55
C GLY A 351 -4.76 -22.13 -19.64
N THR A 352 -5.30 -21.03 -20.13
CA THR A 352 -4.68 -20.20 -21.16
C THR A 352 -4.55 -18.77 -20.65
N VAL A 353 -3.42 -18.16 -20.96
CA VAL A 353 -3.21 -16.72 -20.81
C VAL A 353 -3.25 -16.10 -22.20
N THR A 354 -4.10 -15.10 -22.36
CA THR A 354 -4.12 -14.26 -23.56
C THR A 354 -3.98 -12.80 -23.16
N ASP A 355 -3.19 -12.06 -23.93
CA ASP A 355 -3.11 -10.60 -23.81
C ASP A 355 -3.31 -10.01 -25.20
N THR A 356 -4.29 -9.11 -25.32
CA THR A 356 -4.59 -8.39 -26.55
C THR A 356 -4.58 -6.89 -26.33
N LEU A 357 -3.71 -6.17 -27.04
CA LEU A 357 -3.81 -4.73 -27.18
C LEU A 357 -4.86 -4.37 -28.23
N VAL A 358 -5.99 -3.86 -27.78
CA VAL A 358 -7.06 -3.29 -28.59
C VAL A 358 -6.67 -1.89 -29.03
N THR A 359 -6.81 -1.60 -30.31
CA THR A 359 -6.57 -0.26 -30.86
C THR A 359 -7.65 0.13 -31.85
N PRO A 360 -7.84 1.44 -32.14
CA PRO A 360 -8.77 1.89 -33.18
C PRO A 360 -8.45 1.37 -34.60
N PHE A 361 -7.25 0.83 -34.81
CA PHE A 361 -6.77 0.37 -36.12
C PHE A 361 -6.72 -1.16 -36.25
N GLY A 362 -7.11 -1.88 -35.19
CA GLY A 362 -7.05 -3.34 -35.10
C GLY A 362 -6.30 -3.83 -33.86
N ASN A 363 -6.53 -5.09 -33.53
CA ASN A 363 -6.00 -5.70 -32.31
C ASN A 363 -4.63 -6.34 -32.55
N MET A 364 -3.78 -6.32 -31.53
CA MET A 364 -2.47 -6.95 -31.51
C MET A 364 -2.39 -7.96 -30.38
N ASP A 365 -1.96 -9.19 -30.69
CA ASP A 365 -1.73 -10.24 -29.70
C ASP A 365 -0.37 -10.03 -29.03
N LEU A 366 -0.39 -9.86 -27.71
CA LEU A 366 0.76 -9.69 -26.83
C LEU A 366 1.00 -10.92 -25.94
N SER A 367 0.22 -12.00 -26.10
CA SER A 367 0.25 -13.17 -25.21
C SER A 367 1.64 -13.78 -25.04
N SER A 368 2.49 -13.72 -26.08
CA SER A 368 3.87 -14.22 -25.99
C SER A 368 4.79 -13.42 -25.06
N LEU A 369 4.46 -12.15 -24.78
CA LEU A 369 5.24 -11.30 -23.89
C LEU A 369 4.97 -11.64 -22.42
N PHE A 370 3.77 -12.13 -22.11
CA PHE A 370 3.29 -12.38 -20.76
C PHE A 370 2.88 -13.84 -20.53
N ALA A 371 3.38 -14.77 -21.34
CA ALA A 371 3.03 -16.19 -21.26
C ALA A 371 3.34 -16.82 -19.89
N ASP A 372 4.32 -16.28 -19.18
CA ASP A 372 4.75 -16.72 -17.85
C ASP A 372 3.97 -16.03 -16.71
N VAL A 373 3.12 -15.04 -17.03
CA VAL A 373 2.27 -14.34 -16.05
C VAL A 373 0.88 -14.99 -16.10
N ASN A 374 0.60 -15.87 -15.13
CA ASN A 374 -0.73 -16.48 -14.98
C ASN A 374 -1.33 -16.12 -13.62
N VAL A 375 -2.16 -15.07 -13.60
CA VAL A 375 -2.81 -14.61 -12.36
C VAL A 375 -4.08 -15.37 -11.99
N ALA A 376 -4.53 -16.32 -12.82
CA ALA A 376 -5.57 -17.25 -12.40
C ALA A 376 -5.04 -18.31 -11.41
N GLY A 377 -3.72 -18.39 -11.24
CA GLY A 377 -3.05 -19.17 -10.21
C GLY A 377 -2.70 -18.34 -8.97
N GLN A 378 -2.24 -19.04 -7.94
CA GLN A 378 -1.64 -18.40 -6.75
C GLN A 378 -0.30 -17.75 -7.12
N LEU A 379 0.08 -16.74 -6.34
CA LEU A 379 1.41 -16.15 -6.39
C LEU A 379 2.41 -17.11 -5.76
N ASP A 380 3.58 -17.27 -6.41
CA ASP A 380 4.68 -18.10 -5.93
C ASP A 380 5.73 -17.25 -5.21
N PRO A 381 5.74 -17.20 -3.86
CA PRO A 381 6.76 -16.48 -3.10
C PRO A 381 8.18 -17.04 -3.35
N GLY A 382 8.31 -18.33 -3.68
CA GLY A 382 9.59 -18.99 -3.94
C GLY A 382 10.29 -18.48 -5.20
N ALA A 383 9.55 -17.94 -6.18
CA ALA A 383 10.09 -17.50 -7.45
C ALA A 383 11.15 -16.39 -7.29
N ALA A 384 10.99 -15.50 -6.30
CA ALA A 384 11.97 -14.46 -5.98
C ALA A 384 13.33 -15.03 -5.53
N PHE A 385 13.34 -16.17 -4.85
CA PHE A 385 14.53 -16.72 -4.21
C PHE A 385 15.32 -17.71 -5.07
N THR A 386 14.84 -18.06 -6.27
CA THR A 386 15.47 -19.05 -7.17
C THR A 386 16.96 -18.79 -7.43
N GLY A 387 17.38 -17.52 -7.53
CA GLY A 387 18.79 -17.14 -7.68
C GLY A 387 19.64 -17.36 -6.41
N LEU A 388 19.02 -17.37 -5.23
CA LEU A 388 19.65 -17.46 -3.91
C LEU A 388 19.67 -18.89 -3.34
N GLN A 389 18.88 -19.80 -3.93
CA GLN A 389 18.94 -21.24 -3.62
C GLN A 389 20.28 -21.86 -4.09
N ALA A 390 20.86 -21.31 -5.16
CA ALA A 390 22.10 -21.80 -5.76
C ALA A 390 23.30 -21.57 -4.83
N GLY A 391 23.67 -22.59 -4.06
CA GLY A 391 24.80 -22.55 -3.12
C GLY A 391 24.40 -22.82 -1.66
N THR A 392 23.11 -22.95 -1.40
CA THR A 392 22.56 -23.34 -0.11
C THR A 392 22.43 -24.86 -0.06
N VAL A 393 23.14 -25.48 0.89
CA VAL A 393 23.12 -26.93 1.14
C VAL A 393 22.45 -27.24 2.49
N ALA A 394 22.21 -26.21 3.30
CA ALA A 394 21.46 -26.30 4.55
C ALA A 394 19.94 -26.17 4.28
N GLY A 395 19.12 -26.84 5.09
CA GLY A 395 17.66 -26.88 4.89
C GLY A 395 17.24 -27.88 3.81
N GLY A 396 16.03 -27.73 3.28
CA GLY A 396 15.55 -28.53 2.17
C GLY A 396 15.69 -27.84 0.81
N GLU A 397 14.91 -28.29 -0.18
CA GLU A 397 15.12 -27.94 -1.59
C GLU A 397 14.77 -26.48 -1.92
N GLN A 398 13.91 -25.86 -1.11
CA GLN A 398 13.46 -24.48 -1.30
C GLN A 398 14.22 -23.47 -0.42
N ALA A 399 15.21 -23.95 0.35
CA ALA A 399 16.00 -23.11 1.23
C ALA A 399 16.87 -22.11 0.45
N PHE A 400 16.93 -20.88 0.94
CA PHE A 400 17.73 -19.81 0.37
C PHE A 400 18.55 -19.09 1.45
N ALA A 401 19.61 -18.40 1.04
CA ALA A 401 20.47 -17.68 1.96
C ALA A 401 20.51 -16.18 1.68
N ILE A 402 20.44 -15.39 2.75
CA ILE A 402 20.75 -13.97 2.75
C ILE A 402 21.95 -13.76 3.68
N GLY A 403 23.08 -13.38 3.10
CA GLY A 403 24.36 -13.33 3.81
C GLY A 403 24.76 -14.72 4.34
N SER A 404 24.96 -14.83 5.65
CA SER A 404 25.28 -16.11 6.31
C SER A 404 24.07 -16.84 6.89
N THR A 405 22.87 -16.27 6.79
CA THR A 405 21.66 -16.86 7.36
C THR A 405 20.88 -17.59 6.27
N THR A 406 20.53 -18.84 6.54
CA THR A 406 19.69 -19.65 5.64
C THR A 406 18.26 -19.68 6.17
N PHE A 407 17.31 -19.43 5.29
CA PHE A 407 15.87 -19.51 5.50
C PHE A 407 15.34 -20.72 4.75
N ASP A 408 14.69 -21.62 5.47
CA ASP A 408 14.19 -22.88 4.94
C ASP A 408 12.67 -22.94 5.15
N PRO A 409 11.87 -22.67 4.11
CA PRO A 409 10.43 -22.47 4.23
C PRO A 409 9.71 -23.80 4.50
N PHE A 410 8.73 -23.78 5.39
CA PHE A 410 7.81 -24.88 5.59
C PHE A 410 6.41 -24.41 5.97
N THR A 411 5.44 -25.30 5.83
CA THR A 411 4.05 -25.07 6.27
C THR A 411 3.61 -26.18 7.23
N GLY A 412 2.58 -25.91 8.02
CA GLY A 412 2.02 -26.87 8.97
C GLY A 412 2.82 -26.98 10.27
N SER A 413 2.56 -28.03 11.05
CA SER A 413 3.23 -28.21 12.35
C SER A 413 3.38 -29.68 12.73
N GLY A 414 4.40 -30.00 13.53
CA GLY A 414 4.62 -31.34 14.06
C GLY A 414 4.83 -32.40 12.97
N ALA A 415 3.94 -33.38 12.91
CA ALA A 415 4.03 -34.48 11.92
C ALA A 415 3.49 -34.10 10.53
N ASP A 416 2.76 -32.98 10.43
CA ASP A 416 2.14 -32.47 9.21
C ASP A 416 2.97 -31.34 8.58
N THR A 417 4.24 -31.16 9.00
CA THR A 417 5.15 -30.20 8.39
C THR A 417 5.44 -30.59 6.95
N VAL A 418 5.22 -29.66 6.02
CA VAL A 418 5.53 -29.82 4.61
C VAL A 418 6.55 -28.77 4.21
N GLU A 419 7.65 -29.23 3.62
CA GLU A 419 8.69 -28.41 3.01
C GLU A 419 8.09 -27.48 1.93
N GLY A 420 8.50 -26.22 1.92
CA GLY A 420 8.14 -25.23 0.90
C GLY A 420 7.21 -24.13 1.42
N TYR A 421 6.77 -23.30 0.47
CA TYR A 421 5.98 -22.10 0.74
C TYR A 421 4.49 -22.39 0.86
N GLY A 422 3.81 -21.57 1.66
CA GLY A 422 2.35 -21.49 1.69
C GLY A 422 1.77 -20.82 0.45
N PRO A 423 0.47 -21.03 0.18
CA PRO A 423 -0.20 -20.36 -0.92
C PRO A 423 -0.35 -18.86 -0.63
N VAL A 424 0.02 -18.01 -1.59
CA VAL A 424 -0.24 -16.57 -1.55
C VAL A 424 -1.29 -16.22 -2.60
N TYR A 425 -2.40 -15.62 -2.18
CA TYR A 425 -3.48 -15.19 -3.07
C TYR A 425 -3.33 -13.71 -3.43
N GLN A 426 -3.76 -13.34 -4.63
CA GLN A 426 -3.82 -11.95 -5.07
C GLN A 426 -4.77 -11.15 -4.19
N THR A 427 -4.26 -10.07 -3.59
CA THR A 427 -5.01 -9.07 -2.85
C THR A 427 -5.38 -7.89 -3.75
N ILE A 428 -4.47 -7.44 -4.63
CA ILE A 428 -4.71 -6.33 -5.58
C ILE A 428 -4.20 -6.75 -6.96
N GLY A 429 -5.05 -6.65 -7.99
CA GLY A 429 -4.71 -6.97 -9.37
C GLY A 429 -4.77 -5.83 -10.39
N SER A 430 -3.72 -5.72 -11.19
CA SER A 430 -3.70 -5.04 -12.51
C SER A 430 -2.75 -5.78 -13.48
N PRO A 431 -3.00 -7.07 -13.78
CA PRO A 431 -2.18 -7.84 -14.70
C PRO A 431 -2.19 -7.25 -16.12
N PRO A 432 -1.12 -7.47 -16.90
CA PRO A 432 0.15 -8.09 -16.51
C PRO A 432 1.12 -7.10 -15.82
N LEU A 433 0.66 -5.89 -15.47
CA LEU A 433 1.51 -4.82 -14.96
C LEU A 433 1.89 -5.02 -13.49
N LEU A 434 0.90 -5.22 -12.63
CA LEU A 434 1.06 -5.32 -11.19
C LEU A 434 0.15 -6.40 -10.62
N ASN A 435 0.69 -7.22 -9.73
CA ASN A 435 -0.09 -8.11 -8.88
C ASN A 435 0.52 -8.11 -7.48
N ILE A 436 -0.28 -7.91 -6.44
CA ILE A 436 0.17 -7.92 -5.06
C ILE A 436 -0.67 -8.95 -4.30
N GLY A 437 -0.03 -9.78 -3.49
CA GLY A 437 -0.69 -10.66 -2.54
C GLY A 437 0.03 -10.72 -1.20
N GLY A 438 -0.69 -11.15 -0.17
CA GLY A 438 -0.18 -11.16 1.20
C GLY A 438 -0.28 -9.80 1.89
N GLY A 439 0.50 -9.61 2.95
CA GLY A 439 0.43 -8.44 3.82
C GLY A 439 -0.33 -8.69 5.12
N THR A 440 -0.54 -7.60 5.88
CA THR A 440 -1.20 -7.63 7.20
C THR A 440 -2.17 -6.46 7.35
N PRO A 441 -3.35 -6.50 6.69
CA PRO A 441 -4.39 -5.51 6.96
C PRO A 441 -4.78 -5.52 8.44
N GLY A 442 -5.22 -4.38 8.97
CA GLY A 442 -5.58 -4.30 10.39
C GLY A 442 -6.45 -3.10 10.73
N LEU A 443 -6.99 -3.11 11.95
CA LEU A 443 -7.84 -2.04 12.47
C LEU A 443 -7.36 -1.57 13.84
N PRO A 444 -7.39 -0.26 14.13
CA PRO A 444 -7.19 0.26 15.47
C PRO A 444 -8.46 0.05 16.30
N LEU A 445 -8.42 -0.85 17.28
CA LEU A 445 -9.52 -1.12 18.20
C LEU A 445 -9.14 -0.68 19.62
N GLY A 446 -9.72 0.43 20.07
CA GLY A 446 -9.47 0.96 21.42
C GLY A 446 -8.02 1.40 21.65
N GLY A 447 -7.38 1.98 20.62
CA GLY A 447 -5.98 2.43 20.67
C GLY A 447 -4.94 1.32 20.52
N MET A 448 -5.36 0.07 20.28
CA MET A 448 -4.46 -1.03 19.94
C MET A 448 -4.69 -1.46 18.49
N TRP A 449 -3.61 -1.68 17.74
CA TRP A 449 -3.71 -2.20 16.38
C TRP A 449 -3.93 -3.72 16.40
N PHE A 450 -4.94 -4.17 15.67
CA PHE A 450 -5.25 -5.59 15.47
C PHE A 450 -5.00 -5.97 14.01
N GLY A 451 -3.88 -6.66 13.77
CA GLY A 451 -3.52 -7.18 12.46
C GLY A 451 -4.21 -8.48 12.10
N LEU A 452 -4.50 -8.66 10.82
CA LEU A 452 -5.01 -9.86 10.19
C LEU A 452 -3.99 -10.30 9.13
N PRO A 453 -3.00 -11.13 9.51
CA PRO A 453 -2.02 -11.59 8.55
C PRO A 453 -2.64 -12.58 7.57
N ILE A 454 -2.48 -12.33 6.27
CA ILE A 454 -3.15 -13.10 5.21
C ILE A 454 -2.21 -14.03 4.42
N ALA A 455 -0.90 -13.95 4.66
CA ALA A 455 0.10 -14.87 4.11
C ALA A 455 1.22 -15.18 5.12
N PRO A 456 0.91 -15.88 6.24
CA PRO A 456 1.92 -16.30 7.18
C PRO A 456 2.81 -17.41 6.58
N GLN A 457 4.11 -17.32 6.81
CA GLN A 457 5.11 -18.29 6.39
C GLN A 457 6.04 -18.62 7.55
N ASP A 458 6.29 -19.91 7.77
CA ASP A 458 7.28 -20.37 8.74
C ASP A 458 8.61 -20.70 8.05
N PHE A 459 9.72 -20.39 8.72
CA PHE A 459 11.06 -20.73 8.26
C PHE A 459 11.86 -21.42 9.37
N ASN A 460 12.58 -22.49 9.04
CA ASN A 460 13.71 -22.93 9.83
C ASN A 460 14.90 -22.01 9.54
N ILE A 461 15.58 -21.55 10.59
CA ILE A 461 16.72 -20.64 10.47
C ILE A 461 18.01 -21.38 10.78
N TYR A 462 18.96 -21.32 9.86
CA TYR A 462 20.29 -21.87 10.06
C TYR A 462 21.38 -20.80 10.04
N ASN A 463 22.40 -21.00 10.89
CA ASN A 463 23.66 -20.27 10.82
C ASN A 463 24.61 -20.96 9.84
N GLY A 464 24.82 -20.34 8.69
CA GLY A 464 25.64 -20.84 7.59
C GLY A 464 24.81 -21.42 6.44
N THR A 465 25.45 -21.56 5.29
CA THR A 465 24.83 -22.04 4.04
C THR A 465 25.26 -23.45 3.63
N GLY A 466 26.31 -23.98 4.25
CA GLY A 466 26.87 -25.29 3.91
C GLY A 466 26.25 -26.45 4.69
N ALA A 467 26.67 -27.69 4.36
CA ALA A 467 26.16 -28.92 4.99
C ALA A 467 26.39 -29.03 6.52
N ASN A 468 27.19 -28.15 7.12
CA ASN A 468 27.43 -28.09 8.56
C ASN A 468 26.71 -26.91 9.22
N ALA A 469 25.75 -26.27 8.55
CA ALA A 469 24.99 -25.18 9.13
C ALA A 469 24.23 -25.65 10.37
N GLU A 470 24.18 -24.80 11.37
CA GLU A 470 23.55 -25.10 12.66
C GLU A 470 22.13 -24.54 12.69
N LEU A 471 21.14 -25.37 13.01
CA LEU A 471 19.76 -24.92 13.21
C LEU A 471 19.70 -24.04 14.46
N LEU A 472 19.27 -22.80 14.28
CA LEU A 472 19.10 -21.82 15.35
C LEU A 472 17.70 -21.84 15.96
N GLY A 473 16.70 -22.23 15.17
CA GLY A 473 15.30 -22.22 15.58
C GLY A 473 14.37 -21.99 14.39
N THR A 474 13.15 -21.54 14.68
CA THR A 474 12.15 -21.18 13.67
C THR A 474 11.71 -19.73 13.81
N VAL A 475 11.22 -19.17 12.72
CA VAL A 475 10.55 -17.86 12.71
C VAL A 475 9.23 -17.97 11.98
N ASN A 476 8.23 -17.26 12.48
CA ASN A 476 6.98 -17.01 11.77
C ASN A 476 7.05 -15.60 11.19
N ALA A 477 6.84 -15.47 9.89
CA ALA A 477 6.91 -14.22 9.17
C ALA A 477 5.63 -13.97 8.37
N GLN A 478 5.40 -12.71 8.02
CA GLN A 478 4.30 -12.31 7.14
C GLN A 478 4.84 -11.95 5.77
N GLU A 479 4.40 -12.68 4.75
CA GLU A 479 4.86 -12.47 3.38
C GLU A 479 4.01 -11.47 2.62
N THR A 480 4.65 -10.77 1.70
CA THR A 480 4.03 -10.03 0.61
C THR A 480 4.73 -10.44 -0.68
N VAL A 481 3.96 -10.85 -1.68
CA VAL A 481 4.47 -11.16 -3.02
C VAL A 481 3.97 -10.10 -3.98
N THR A 482 4.90 -9.43 -4.65
CA THR A 482 4.59 -8.45 -5.68
C THR A 482 5.15 -8.91 -7.02
N GLN A 483 4.30 -9.03 -8.04
CA GLN A 483 4.74 -9.20 -9.42
C GLN A 483 4.64 -7.87 -10.14
N LEU A 484 5.78 -7.38 -10.65
CA LEU A 484 5.85 -6.19 -11.47
C LEU A 484 6.32 -6.59 -12.88
N LEU A 485 5.46 -6.44 -13.88
CA LEU A 485 5.74 -6.84 -15.27
C LEU A 485 6.22 -8.31 -15.38
N GLY A 486 5.66 -9.19 -14.55
CA GLY A 486 6.02 -10.61 -14.44
C GLY A 486 7.31 -10.91 -13.67
N LEU A 487 8.06 -9.91 -13.22
CA LEU A 487 9.18 -10.10 -12.29
C LEU A 487 8.65 -10.22 -10.87
N THR A 488 9.16 -11.19 -10.10
CA THR A 488 8.66 -11.45 -8.74
C THR A 488 9.55 -10.81 -7.68
N ASN A 489 8.90 -10.10 -6.76
CA ASN A 489 9.41 -9.65 -5.49
C ASN A 489 8.73 -10.45 -4.39
N THR A 490 9.50 -10.91 -3.40
CA THR A 490 8.95 -11.46 -2.16
C THR A 490 9.58 -10.72 -1.00
N SER A 491 8.72 -10.11 -0.18
CA SER A 491 9.07 -9.48 1.09
C SER A 491 8.50 -10.28 2.24
N PHE A 492 9.21 -10.33 3.36
CA PHE A 492 8.65 -10.87 4.59
C PHE A 492 9.13 -10.12 5.83
N VAL A 493 8.22 -9.96 6.79
CA VAL A 493 8.47 -9.34 8.09
C VAL A 493 8.46 -10.39 9.19
N VAL A 494 9.53 -10.46 9.98
CA VAL A 494 9.64 -11.40 11.11
C VAL A 494 8.68 -11.00 12.22
N GLY A 495 7.65 -11.82 12.46
CA GLY A 495 6.63 -11.58 13.49
C GLY A 495 6.94 -12.28 14.81
N GLU A 496 7.31 -13.55 14.76
CA GLU A 496 7.61 -14.36 15.94
C GLU A 496 8.87 -15.21 15.74
N VAL A 497 9.55 -15.52 16.84
CA VAL A 497 10.78 -16.32 16.84
C VAL A 497 10.73 -17.39 17.92
N THR A 498 11.16 -18.61 17.59
CA THR A 498 11.25 -19.74 18.51
C THR A 498 12.66 -20.36 18.45
N PRO A 499 13.51 -20.14 19.46
CA PRO A 499 14.86 -20.71 19.49
C PRO A 499 14.85 -22.23 19.61
N ALA A 500 15.82 -22.87 18.96
CA ALA A 500 16.12 -24.28 19.18
C ALA A 500 16.64 -24.51 20.61
N ASP A 501 16.55 -25.75 21.09
CA ASP A 501 17.01 -26.14 22.42
C ASP A 501 18.49 -25.77 22.63
N GLY A 502 18.75 -24.87 23.59
CA GLY A 502 20.09 -24.42 23.94
C GLY A 502 20.62 -23.25 23.08
N VAL A 503 19.82 -22.70 22.18
CA VAL A 503 20.13 -21.50 21.39
C VAL A 503 19.46 -20.28 22.03
N ASP A 504 20.18 -19.15 22.11
CA ASP A 504 19.62 -17.88 22.55
C ASP A 504 18.84 -17.20 21.41
N ALA A 505 17.68 -16.61 21.71
CA ALA A 505 16.83 -15.90 20.76
C ALA A 505 17.54 -14.76 20.04
N VAL A 506 18.58 -14.17 20.65
CA VAL A 506 19.40 -13.13 20.01
C VAL A 506 20.15 -13.61 18.76
N ASN A 507 20.28 -14.94 18.57
CA ASN A 507 20.88 -15.51 17.37
C ASN A 507 19.90 -15.65 16.21
N LEU A 508 18.59 -15.51 16.46
CA LEU A 508 17.58 -15.47 15.41
C LEU A 508 17.42 -14.05 14.87
N PRO A 509 16.84 -13.89 13.65
CA PRO A 509 16.41 -12.59 13.16
C PRO A 509 15.59 -11.83 14.20
N ALA A 510 15.82 -10.51 14.33
CA ALA A 510 15.07 -9.70 15.27
C ALA A 510 13.60 -9.59 14.83
N ILE A 511 12.67 -9.59 15.77
CA ILE A 511 11.25 -9.30 15.48
C ILE A 511 11.15 -7.90 14.85
N GLY A 512 10.36 -7.78 13.79
CA GLY A 512 10.24 -6.57 12.96
C GLY A 512 11.28 -6.47 11.84
N SER A 513 12.23 -7.41 11.74
CA SER A 513 13.18 -7.42 10.62
C SER A 513 12.43 -7.67 9.31
N VAL A 514 12.75 -6.86 8.30
CA VAL A 514 12.22 -6.97 6.95
C VAL A 514 13.29 -7.49 6.03
N TYR A 515 12.95 -8.52 5.26
CA TYR A 515 13.77 -9.05 4.18
C TYR A 515 12.96 -8.97 2.90
N ASP A 516 13.53 -8.35 1.88
CA ASP A 516 12.92 -8.18 0.58
C ASP A 516 13.88 -8.65 -0.51
N VAL A 517 13.37 -9.46 -1.43
CA VAL A 517 14.13 -9.98 -2.55
C VAL A 517 13.38 -9.75 -3.84
N PHE A 518 13.96 -8.93 -4.73
CA PHE A 518 13.44 -8.71 -6.07
C PHE A 518 14.28 -9.42 -7.13
N ASN A 519 13.66 -10.34 -7.87
CA ASN A 519 14.33 -11.16 -8.87
C ASN A 519 14.12 -10.61 -10.28
N PHE A 520 15.20 -10.12 -10.89
CA PHE A 520 15.21 -9.64 -12.27
C PHE A 520 15.44 -10.76 -13.30
N GLY A 521 15.67 -11.99 -12.85
CA GLY A 521 16.04 -13.13 -13.67
C GLY A 521 17.52 -13.13 -14.07
N GLY A 522 17.97 -14.22 -14.69
CA GLY A 522 19.35 -14.33 -15.21
C GLY A 522 20.46 -14.24 -14.16
N GLY A 523 20.14 -14.44 -12.87
CA GLY A 523 21.07 -14.30 -11.75
C GLY A 523 21.23 -12.87 -11.23
N PHE A 524 20.36 -11.93 -11.63
CA PHE A 524 20.30 -10.58 -11.08
C PHE A 524 19.20 -10.51 -10.02
N VAL A 525 19.59 -10.15 -8.79
CA VAL A 525 18.68 -10.11 -7.64
C VAL A 525 19.01 -8.85 -6.82
N ASN A 526 18.00 -8.10 -6.40
CA ASN A 526 18.15 -7.09 -5.38
C ASN A 526 17.69 -7.67 -4.04
N ILE A 527 18.49 -7.46 -2.99
CA ILE A 527 18.21 -7.91 -1.64
C ILE A 527 18.23 -6.69 -0.74
N TYR A 528 17.07 -6.29 -0.25
CA TYR A 528 16.91 -5.26 0.75
C TYR A 528 16.67 -5.91 2.12
N THR A 529 17.33 -5.40 3.15
CA THR A 529 17.07 -5.80 4.54
C THR A 529 17.01 -4.59 5.45
N ALA A 530 16.01 -4.56 6.33
CA ALA A 530 15.89 -3.58 7.40
C ALA A 530 15.77 -4.32 8.72
N ILE A 531 16.77 -4.16 9.59
CA ILE A 531 16.80 -4.79 10.91
C ILE A 531 16.58 -3.70 11.95
N PRO A 532 15.52 -3.78 12.77
CA PRO A 532 15.22 -2.76 13.75
C PRO A 532 16.35 -2.65 14.78
N GLY A 533 16.65 -1.41 15.17
CA GLY A 533 17.65 -1.15 16.20
C GLY A 533 17.13 -1.51 17.59
N LEU A 534 18.00 -2.09 18.41
CA LEU A 534 17.70 -2.35 19.83
C LEU A 534 17.81 -1.06 20.65
N ASP A 535 16.91 -0.88 21.63
CA ASP A 535 16.96 0.20 22.63
C ASP A 535 17.09 1.62 22.04
N GLY A 536 16.40 1.89 20.93
CA GLY A 536 16.42 3.20 20.27
C GLY A 536 17.68 3.46 19.43
N ALA A 537 18.49 2.43 19.18
CA ALA A 537 19.50 2.50 18.12
C ALA A 537 18.83 2.66 16.75
N VAL A 538 19.54 3.27 15.81
CA VAL A 538 19.09 3.36 14.42
C VAL A 538 19.04 1.95 13.84
N ALA A 539 18.03 1.66 13.02
CA ALA A 539 17.94 0.42 12.28
C ALA A 539 19.16 0.21 11.37
N THR A 540 19.46 -1.05 11.11
CA THR A 540 20.47 -1.42 10.11
C THR A 540 19.76 -1.72 8.81
N VAL A 541 19.86 -0.78 7.86
CA VAL A 541 19.33 -0.94 6.51
C VAL A 541 20.47 -1.30 5.58
N THR A 542 20.32 -2.38 4.82
CA THR A 542 21.23 -2.74 3.75
C THR A 542 20.47 -3.04 2.46
N ASP A 543 21.07 -2.68 1.34
CA ASP A 543 20.56 -3.01 0.02
C ASP A 543 21.74 -3.54 -0.82
N THR A 544 21.62 -4.76 -1.33
CA THR A 544 22.64 -5.41 -2.16
C THR A 544 22.04 -5.85 -3.48
N PHE A 545 22.61 -5.34 -4.58
CA PHE A 545 22.34 -5.85 -5.92
C PHE A 545 23.33 -6.95 -6.29
N VAL A 546 22.86 -8.19 -6.22
CA VAL A 546 23.57 -9.41 -6.60
C VAL A 546 23.55 -9.56 -8.11
N THR A 547 24.72 -9.81 -8.69
CA THR A 547 24.85 -10.06 -10.13
C THR A 547 25.76 -11.26 -10.40
N PRO A 548 25.69 -11.88 -11.60
CA PRO A 548 26.64 -12.93 -11.98
C PRO A 548 28.11 -12.50 -12.02
N PHE A 549 28.38 -11.19 -11.91
CA PHE A 549 29.72 -10.61 -12.00
C PHE A 549 30.24 -10.09 -10.66
N GLY A 550 29.44 -10.18 -9.60
CA GLY A 550 29.73 -9.68 -8.26
C GLY A 550 28.62 -8.79 -7.71
N ASP A 551 28.67 -8.54 -6.40
CA ASP A 551 27.61 -7.85 -5.66
C ASP A 551 27.94 -6.36 -5.52
N PHE A 552 26.91 -5.53 -5.57
CA PHE A 552 26.99 -4.07 -5.42
C PHE A 552 26.18 -3.63 -4.21
N ASP A 553 26.82 -2.89 -3.31
CA ASP A 553 26.15 -2.27 -2.16
C ASP A 553 25.44 -0.98 -2.60
N LEU A 554 24.11 -0.99 -2.49
CA LEU A 554 23.22 0.13 -2.78
C LEU A 554 22.70 0.79 -1.49
N SER A 555 23.15 0.38 -0.31
CA SER A 555 22.61 0.86 0.99
C SER A 555 22.65 2.38 1.12
N SER A 556 23.65 3.05 0.52
CA SER A 556 23.75 4.51 0.52
C SER A 556 22.64 5.23 -0.25
N LEU A 557 21.97 4.54 -1.19
CA LEU A 557 20.84 5.08 -1.95
C LEU A 557 19.55 5.09 -1.11
N PHE A 558 19.43 4.15 -0.16
CA PHE A 558 18.22 3.92 0.65
C PHE A 558 18.45 4.15 2.15
N GLY A 559 19.56 4.76 2.56
CA GLY A 559 19.92 4.92 3.98
C GLY A 559 18.97 5.79 4.81
N GLY A 560 17.98 6.44 4.19
CA GLY A 560 16.89 7.15 4.86
C GLY A 560 15.57 6.37 4.89
N PHE A 561 15.52 5.17 4.33
CA PHE A 561 14.29 4.37 4.21
C PHE A 561 14.40 3.11 5.08
N ASP A 562 13.64 3.07 6.16
CA ASP A 562 13.60 1.97 7.13
C ASP A 562 12.23 1.28 7.11
N ALA A 563 12.14 0.16 6.39
CA ALA A 563 10.91 -0.62 6.31
C ALA A 563 10.55 -1.35 7.62
N SER A 564 11.47 -1.43 8.59
CA SER A 564 11.20 -2.05 9.90
C SER A 564 10.44 -1.12 10.85
N ALA A 565 10.40 0.17 10.54
CA ALA A 565 9.61 1.16 11.26
C ALA A 565 8.17 1.23 10.74
N LEU A 566 7.27 1.75 11.59
CA LEU A 566 5.95 2.17 11.13
C LEU A 566 6.09 3.40 10.22
N LEU A 567 5.13 3.59 9.34
CA LEU A 567 5.09 4.72 8.42
C LEU A 567 4.72 5.99 9.19
N ASP A 568 5.49 7.06 9.03
CA ASP A 568 5.17 8.37 9.61
C ASP A 568 4.55 9.26 8.53
N PRO A 569 3.26 9.62 8.64
CA PRO A 569 2.64 10.56 7.70
C PRO A 569 3.35 11.93 7.66
N GLY A 570 4.03 12.31 8.75
CA GLY A 570 4.79 13.55 8.88
C GLY A 570 5.94 13.68 7.88
N ASP A 571 6.53 12.56 7.44
CA ASP A 571 7.70 12.55 6.55
C ASP A 571 7.42 13.22 5.19
N ALA A 572 6.18 13.16 4.70
CA ALA A 572 5.76 13.84 3.47
C ALA A 572 5.82 15.37 3.59
N PHE A 573 5.75 15.90 4.82
CA PHE A 573 5.71 17.33 5.11
C PHE A 573 7.06 17.88 5.59
N LEU A 574 8.14 17.11 5.47
CA LEU A 574 9.49 17.57 5.80
C LEU A 574 10.17 18.25 4.61
N GLY A 575 10.72 19.45 4.83
CA GLY A 575 11.71 20.06 3.93
C GLY A 575 11.18 20.96 2.79
N TRP A 576 9.90 21.35 2.83
CA TRP A 576 9.30 22.41 2.00
C TRP A 576 9.42 23.82 2.60
#